data_AF-A0A553PP14-F1
#
_entry.id   AF-A0A553PP14-F1
#
_cell.length_a   1.000
_cell.length_b   1.000
_cell.length_c   1.000
_cell.angle_alpha   90.00
_cell.angle_beta   90.00
_cell.angle_gamma   90.00
#
_symmetry.space_group_name_H-M   'P 1'
#
loop_
_entity.id
_entity.type
_entity.pdbx_description
1 polymer ?
#
loop_
_entity_poly.entity_id
_entity_poly.type
_entity_poly.pdbx_seq_one_letter_code
_entity_poly.pdbx_strand_id
1 'polypeptide(L)'
;MDEESLKKYEQELGWCIGRLRDNLHSGTLSDKQAKEAVKTLKSLESPKAPIPKKRMLMRSTFGDYRAQMELENDKFKIAPSLKDQTKPPMTSQFFKKSAQQTNPAGTEFRFNFGSATSARPPPTDTPGPSTSSHLNFQSSDNSFRFNFNGS
;
A
#
# COMPACT_ATOMS: atom_id res chain seq x y z
N MET A 1 11.05 7.17 14.12
CA MET A 1 10.57 6.74 12.80
C MET A 1 9.71 5.52 13.04
N ASP A 2 8.46 5.58 12.64
CA ASP A 2 7.51 4.50 12.85
C ASP A 2 7.84 3.31 11.94
N GLU A 3 7.74 2.09 12.46
CA GLU A 3 8.05 0.85 11.75
C GLU A 3 7.21 0.70 10.45
N GLU A 4 5.94 1.12 10.51
CA GLU A 4 5.04 1.13 9.36
C GLU A 4 5.53 2.07 8.24
N SER A 5 6.10 3.21 8.60
CA SER A 5 6.65 4.17 7.64
C SER A 5 7.89 3.61 6.94
N LEU A 6 8.70 2.82 7.64
CA LEU A 6 9.87 2.15 7.08
C LEU A 6 9.43 1.06 6.08
N LYS A 7 8.48 0.23 6.48
CA LYS A 7 7.91 -0.84 5.63
C LYS A 7 7.30 -0.27 4.35
N LYS A 8 6.54 0.82 4.46
CA LYS A 8 5.97 1.51 3.28
C LYS A 8 7.07 2.02 2.36
N TYR A 9 8.12 2.62 2.92
CA TYR A 9 9.27 3.08 2.15
C TYR A 9 10.01 1.93 1.45
N GLU A 10 10.20 0.79 2.10
CA GLU A 10 10.84 -0.39 1.49
C GLU A 10 10.02 -0.94 0.33
N GLN A 11 8.68 -0.98 0.47
CA GLN A 11 7.78 -1.36 -0.62
C GLN A 11 7.89 -0.40 -1.81
N GLU A 12 7.85 0.91 -1.55
CA GLU A 12 8.03 1.96 -2.57
C GLU A 12 9.40 1.82 -3.28
N LEU A 13 10.46 1.55 -2.51
CA LEU A 13 11.82 1.36 -3.02
C LEU A 13 11.91 0.12 -3.91
N GLY A 14 11.35 -1.01 -3.45
CA GLY A 14 11.32 -2.27 -4.19
C GLY A 14 10.59 -2.13 -5.52
N TRP A 15 9.44 -1.45 -5.52
CA TRP A 15 8.69 -1.16 -6.75
C TRP A 15 9.52 -0.33 -7.73
N CYS A 16 10.17 0.74 -7.27
CA CYS A 16 11.01 1.57 -8.15
C CYS A 16 12.20 0.81 -8.73
N ILE A 17 12.83 -0.09 -7.97
CA ILE A 17 13.94 -0.94 -8.45
C ILE A 17 13.43 -1.91 -9.52
N GLY A 18 12.30 -2.59 -9.27
CA GLY A 18 11.67 -3.48 -10.26
C GLY A 18 11.35 -2.74 -11.55
N ARG A 19 10.67 -1.59 -11.43
CA ARG A 19 10.33 -0.73 -12.57
C ARG A 19 11.56 -0.28 -13.36
N LEU A 20 12.66 0.09 -12.70
CA LEU A 20 13.92 0.41 -13.39
C LEU A 20 14.43 -0.78 -14.19
N ARG A 21 14.45 -1.99 -13.60
CA ARG A 21 14.91 -3.20 -14.28
C ARG A 21 14.03 -3.54 -15.48
N ASP A 22 12.72 -3.45 -15.36
CA ASP A 22 11.81 -3.75 -16.47
C ASP A 22 12.00 -2.81 -17.66
N ASN A 23 12.20 -1.50 -17.40
CA ASN A 23 12.48 -0.53 -18.47
C ASN A 23 13.86 -0.75 -19.13
N LEU A 24 14.84 -1.27 -18.39
CA LEU A 24 16.12 -1.68 -18.96
C LEU A 24 15.97 -2.91 -19.86
N HIS A 25 15.20 -3.91 -19.42
CA HIS A 25 14.99 -5.15 -20.18
C HIS A 25 14.11 -4.95 -21.41
N SER A 26 13.13 -4.03 -21.36
CA SER A 26 12.23 -3.73 -22.48
C SER A 26 12.94 -3.00 -23.63
N GLY A 27 14.11 -2.41 -23.39
CA GLY A 27 14.88 -1.68 -24.41
C GLY A 27 14.19 -0.41 -24.93
N THR A 28 13.16 0.08 -24.25
CA THR A 28 12.39 1.27 -24.68
C THR A 28 13.11 2.60 -24.39
N LEU A 29 14.19 2.56 -23.61
CA LEU A 29 14.96 3.73 -23.19
C LEU A 29 16.06 4.09 -24.18
N SER A 30 16.29 5.38 -24.39
CA SER A 30 17.47 5.88 -25.13
C SER A 30 18.77 5.51 -24.40
N ASP A 31 19.90 5.37 -25.11
CA ASP A 31 21.21 5.06 -24.52
C ASP A 31 21.59 5.95 -23.33
N LYS A 32 21.22 7.24 -23.37
CA LYS A 32 21.45 8.17 -22.26
C LYS A 32 20.61 7.81 -21.05
N GLN A 33 19.33 7.54 -21.26
CA GLN A 33 18.38 7.17 -20.22
C GLN A 33 18.72 5.82 -19.60
N ALA A 34 19.17 4.85 -20.42
CA ALA A 34 19.64 3.55 -19.94
C ALA A 34 20.83 3.70 -18.99
N LYS A 35 21.84 4.52 -19.35
CA LYS A 35 23.00 4.80 -18.49
C LYS A 35 22.59 5.48 -17.17
N GLU A 36 21.68 6.45 -17.23
CA GLU A 36 21.16 7.13 -16.03
C GLU A 36 20.34 6.18 -15.15
N ALA A 37 19.54 5.29 -15.74
CA ALA A 37 18.76 4.29 -15.04
C ALA A 37 19.66 3.25 -14.34
N VAL A 38 20.74 2.79 -14.97
CA VAL A 38 21.75 1.92 -14.34
C VAL A 38 22.40 2.62 -13.13
N LYS A 39 22.79 3.88 -13.28
CA LYS A 39 23.40 4.67 -12.19
C LYS A 39 22.44 4.86 -11.01
N THR A 40 21.17 5.11 -11.33
CA THR A 40 20.09 5.26 -10.36
C THR A 40 19.86 3.96 -9.61
N LEU A 41 19.75 2.84 -10.32
CA LEU A 41 19.58 1.51 -9.76
C LEU A 41 20.70 1.17 -8.77
N LYS A 42 21.97 1.39 -9.15
CA LYS A 42 23.13 1.17 -8.26
C LYS A 42 23.09 2.02 -6.99
N SER A 43 22.51 3.23 -7.07
CA SER A 43 22.38 4.13 -5.92
C SER A 43 21.23 3.72 -4.99
N LEU A 44 20.13 3.19 -5.54
CA LEU A 44 18.99 2.70 -4.76
C LEU A 44 19.29 1.37 -4.05
N GLU A 45 20.05 0.48 -4.69
CA GLU A 45 20.51 -0.80 -4.12
C GLU A 45 21.59 -0.61 -3.04
N SER A 46 22.34 0.50 -3.08
CA SER A 46 23.38 0.77 -2.09
C SER A 46 22.77 0.90 -0.69
N PRO A 47 23.17 0.06 0.29
CA PRO A 47 22.68 0.17 1.67
C PRO A 47 23.27 1.40 2.39
N LYS A 48 24.34 1.99 1.83
CA LYS A 48 25.04 3.14 2.42
C LYS A 48 24.37 4.49 2.12
N ALA A 49 23.39 4.54 1.23
CA ALA A 49 22.73 5.79 0.85
C ALA A 49 21.61 6.14 1.86
N PRO A 50 21.57 7.38 2.39
CA PRO A 50 20.54 7.78 3.34
C PRO A 50 19.14 7.83 2.67
N ILE A 51 18.10 7.49 3.43
CA ILE A 51 16.70 7.39 2.96
C ILE A 51 16.24 8.63 2.17
N PRO A 52 16.48 9.88 2.61
CA PRO A 52 16.06 11.06 1.86
C PRO A 52 16.67 11.15 0.46
N LYS A 53 17.94 10.73 0.31
CA LYS A 53 18.64 10.72 -0.97
C LYS A 53 18.04 9.70 -1.92
N LYS A 54 17.70 8.50 -1.43
CA LYS A 54 16.98 7.49 -2.20
C LYS A 54 15.61 8.01 -2.65
N ARG A 55 14.84 8.67 -1.77
CA ARG A 55 13.55 9.27 -2.14
C ARG A 55 13.69 10.37 -3.20
N MET A 56 14.68 11.26 -3.07
CA MET A 56 14.98 12.27 -4.09
C MET A 56 15.23 11.63 -5.45
N LEU A 57 16.04 10.58 -5.47
CA LEU A 57 16.38 9.87 -6.69
C LEU A 57 15.14 9.22 -7.33
N MET A 58 14.34 8.50 -6.53
CA MET A 58 13.07 7.91 -6.99
C MET A 58 12.14 8.97 -7.59
N ARG A 59 11.99 10.13 -6.93
CA ARG A 59 11.17 11.24 -7.43
C ARG A 59 11.75 11.87 -8.69
N SER A 60 13.07 12.02 -8.77
CA SER A 60 13.72 12.61 -9.94
C SER A 60 13.60 11.72 -11.17
N THR A 61 13.57 10.39 -11.00
CA THR A 61 13.50 9.45 -12.14
C THR A 61 12.08 9.14 -12.57
N PHE A 62 11.15 8.99 -11.62
CA PHE A 62 9.78 8.56 -11.90
C PHE A 62 8.72 9.65 -11.68
N GLY A 63 9.10 10.78 -11.09
CA GLY A 63 8.12 11.76 -10.62
C GLY A 63 7.33 11.23 -9.43
N ASP A 64 6.01 11.19 -9.55
CA ASP A 64 5.14 10.62 -8.53
C ASP A 64 4.98 9.10 -8.73
N TYR A 65 5.89 8.33 -8.13
CA TYR A 65 5.86 6.87 -8.18
C TYR A 65 4.72 6.27 -7.35
N ARG A 66 4.12 7.00 -6.40
CA ARG A 66 3.02 6.49 -5.58
C ARG A 66 1.74 6.34 -6.40
N ALA A 67 1.44 7.34 -7.23
CA ALA A 67 0.33 7.26 -8.17
C ALA A 67 0.53 6.13 -9.21
N GLN A 68 1.77 5.88 -9.64
CA GLN A 68 2.07 4.77 -10.57
C GLN A 68 1.86 3.40 -9.93
N MET A 69 2.24 3.23 -8.66
CA MET A 69 1.93 2.00 -7.91
C MET A 69 0.43 1.75 -7.80
N GLU A 70 -0.38 2.79 -7.56
CA GLU A 70 -1.84 2.65 -7.51
C GLU A 70 -2.42 2.26 -8.86
N LEU A 71 -1.98 2.91 -9.94
CA LEU A 71 -2.38 2.57 -11.31
C LEU A 71 -2.05 1.11 -11.67
N GLU A 72 -0.87 0.61 -11.30
CA GLU A 72 -0.54 -0.80 -11.51
C GLU A 72 -1.38 -1.73 -10.65
N ASN A 73 -1.55 -1.42 -9.36
CA ASN A 73 -2.39 -2.20 -8.46
C ASN A 73 -3.82 -2.32 -9.01
N ASP A 74 -4.37 -1.24 -9.56
CA ASP A 74 -5.70 -1.26 -10.17
C ASP A 74 -5.71 -2.05 -11.48
N LYS A 75 -4.67 -1.94 -12.32
CA LYS A 75 -4.52 -2.80 -13.52
C LYS A 75 -4.53 -4.29 -13.16
N PHE A 76 -3.87 -4.68 -12.07
CA PHE A 76 -3.85 -6.08 -11.62
C PHE A 76 -5.15 -6.51 -10.90
N LYS A 77 -5.87 -5.60 -10.25
CA LYS A 77 -7.21 -5.87 -9.68
C LYS A 77 -8.29 -6.09 -10.73
N ILE A 78 -8.16 -5.47 -11.92
CA ILE A 78 -9.16 -5.56 -13.00
C ILE A 78 -8.96 -6.79 -13.90
N ALA A 79 -8.16 -7.78 -13.49
CA ALA A 79 -8.08 -9.08 -14.17
C ALA A 79 -8.86 -10.21 -13.45
N PRO A 80 -10.20 -10.16 -13.31
CA PRO A 80 -10.97 -11.36 -12.99
C PRO A 80 -11.23 -12.14 -14.29
N SER A 81 -10.30 -13.00 -14.71
CA SER A 81 -10.56 -14.21 -15.50
C SER A 81 -9.27 -14.77 -16.07
N LEU A 82 -8.56 -15.56 -15.26
CA LEU A 82 -7.90 -16.71 -15.85
C LEU A 82 -9.02 -17.67 -16.26
N LYS A 83 -9.40 -17.66 -17.54
CA LYS A 83 -10.20 -18.75 -18.10
C LYS A 83 -9.26 -19.95 -18.15
N ASP A 84 -9.38 -20.82 -17.15
CA ASP A 84 -8.80 -22.16 -17.20
C ASP A 84 -9.36 -22.87 -18.44
N GLN A 85 -8.61 -22.87 -19.54
CA GLN A 85 -8.81 -23.81 -20.63
C GLN A 85 -7.94 -25.04 -20.38
N THR A 86 -8.12 -25.68 -19.23
CA THR A 86 -7.66 -27.05 -19.02
C THR A 86 -8.88 -27.96 -19.10
N LYS A 87 -9.05 -28.55 -20.29
CA LYS A 87 -9.81 -29.79 -20.50
C LYS A 87 -9.67 -30.71 -19.26
N PRO A 88 -10.76 -31.04 -18.54
CA PRO A 88 -10.64 -31.85 -17.33
C PRO A 88 -10.21 -33.27 -17.71
N PRO A 89 -9.20 -33.88 -17.05
CA PRO A 89 -9.06 -35.32 -17.09
C PRO A 89 -10.32 -35.93 -16.48
N MET A 90 -10.95 -36.82 -17.23
CA MET A 90 -12.18 -37.54 -16.91
C MET A 90 -11.92 -38.58 -15.81
N THR A 91 -11.62 -38.12 -14.59
CA THR A 91 -11.54 -38.94 -13.39
C THR A 91 -11.75 -38.03 -12.18
N SER A 92 -13.03 -37.85 -11.83
CA SER A 92 -13.41 -37.19 -10.59
C SER A 92 -13.20 -38.17 -9.44
N GLN A 93 -12.15 -37.99 -8.66
CA GLN A 93 -12.02 -38.65 -7.36
C GLN A 93 -12.71 -37.78 -6.32
N PHE A 94 -13.96 -38.11 -6.02
CA PHE A 94 -14.66 -37.56 -4.87
C PHE A 94 -14.07 -38.18 -3.60
N PHE A 95 -13.38 -37.38 -2.78
CA PHE A 95 -13.11 -37.76 -1.40
C PHE A 95 -14.45 -37.73 -0.64
N LYS A 96 -15.09 -38.90 -0.50
CA LYS A 96 -16.15 -39.09 0.52
C LYS A 96 -15.49 -38.86 1.88
N LYS A 97 -15.69 -37.68 2.46
CA LYS A 97 -15.48 -37.45 3.89
C LYS A 97 -16.31 -38.50 4.62
N SER A 98 -15.65 -39.51 5.16
CA SER A 98 -16.26 -40.51 6.03
C SER A 98 -16.83 -39.80 7.24
N ALA A 99 -18.15 -39.82 7.38
CA ALA A 99 -18.82 -39.44 8.60
C ALA A 99 -18.33 -40.37 9.71
N GLN A 100 -17.52 -39.85 10.62
CA GLN A 100 -17.24 -40.53 11.87
C GLN A 100 -18.52 -40.50 12.70
N GLN A 101 -19.04 -41.71 12.91
CA GLN A 101 -20.16 -42.07 13.75
C GLN A 101 -19.89 -41.58 15.18
N THR A 102 -20.50 -40.46 15.60
CA THR A 102 -20.49 -40.04 17.01
C THR A 102 -21.59 -40.81 17.74
N ASN A 103 -21.21 -41.82 18.53
CA ASN A 103 -22.11 -42.42 19.51
C ASN A 103 -22.45 -41.40 20.62
N PRO A 104 -23.68 -41.44 21.20
CA PRO A 104 -24.19 -40.38 22.05
C PRO A 104 -23.72 -40.57 23.49
N ALA A 105 -22.61 -39.95 23.86
CA ALA A 105 -22.29 -39.70 25.26
C ALA A 105 -21.23 -38.58 25.38
N GLY A 106 -21.70 -37.34 25.50
CA GLY A 106 -21.03 -36.35 26.33
C GLY A 106 -19.88 -35.53 25.73
N THR A 107 -19.99 -35.00 24.51
CA THR A 107 -19.18 -33.81 24.15
C THR A 107 -19.94 -32.89 23.20
N GLU A 108 -20.60 -31.90 23.78
CA GLU A 108 -21.37 -30.86 23.08
C GLU A 108 -20.39 -29.83 22.49
N PHE A 109 -20.11 -29.92 21.18
CA PHE A 109 -19.41 -28.84 20.47
C PHE A 109 -20.37 -27.66 20.27
N ARG A 110 -20.23 -26.61 21.07
CA ARG A 110 -21.02 -25.37 20.97
C ARG A 110 -20.23 -24.28 20.25
N PHE A 111 -20.75 -23.80 19.12
CA PHE A 111 -20.24 -22.59 18.47
C PHE A 111 -20.99 -21.36 19.03
N ASN A 112 -20.38 -20.63 19.96
CA ASN A 112 -20.96 -19.43 20.55
C ASN A 112 -20.57 -18.20 19.71
N PHE A 113 -21.34 -17.88 18.68
CA PHE A 113 -21.30 -16.54 18.10
C PHE A 113 -22.06 -15.62 19.06
N GLY A 114 -21.34 -15.06 20.04
CA GLY A 114 -21.88 -14.05 20.92
C GLY A 114 -22.40 -12.89 20.08
N SER A 115 -23.71 -12.79 19.93
CA SER A 115 -24.38 -11.51 19.70
C SER A 115 -24.13 -10.68 20.96
N ALA A 116 -23.06 -9.91 20.95
CA ALA A 116 -22.81 -8.90 21.96
C ALA A 116 -23.89 -7.82 21.82
N THR A 117 -25.02 -8.04 22.48
CA THR A 117 -25.88 -6.99 22.99
C THR A 117 -25.12 -6.26 24.10
N SER A 118 -24.17 -5.40 23.74
CA SER A 118 -23.73 -4.37 24.68
C SER A 118 -24.66 -3.19 24.52
N ALA A 119 -25.64 -3.12 25.42
CA ALA A 119 -26.35 -1.90 25.74
C ALA A 119 -25.32 -0.78 25.96
N ARG A 120 -25.30 0.21 25.06
CA ARG A 120 -24.66 1.50 25.30
C ARG A 120 -25.79 2.53 25.37
N PRO A 121 -25.97 3.25 26.50
CA PRO A 121 -26.93 4.34 26.56
C PRO A 121 -26.57 5.43 25.55
N PRO A 122 -27.57 6.16 25.01
CA PRO A 122 -27.33 7.26 24.08
C PRO A 122 -26.60 8.40 24.79
N PRO A 123 -25.54 8.98 24.20
CA PRO A 123 -25.12 10.31 24.61
C PRO A 123 -26.10 11.32 24.01
N THR A 124 -27.11 11.69 24.79
CA THR A 124 -27.76 12.99 24.68
C THR A 124 -27.08 13.89 25.71
N ASP A 125 -26.31 14.87 25.26
CA ASP A 125 -26.43 16.24 25.75
C ASP A 125 -25.46 17.21 25.06
N THR A 126 -26.03 18.36 24.73
CA THR A 126 -25.43 19.67 24.43
C THR A 126 -24.94 19.97 23.01
N PRO A 127 -25.72 20.76 22.24
CA PRO A 127 -25.17 21.67 21.23
C PRO A 127 -24.57 22.89 21.94
N GLY A 128 -23.24 23.01 21.92
CA GLY A 128 -22.49 24.17 22.40
C GLY A 128 -21.92 24.99 21.23
N PRO A 129 -22.10 26.32 21.22
CA PRO A 129 -21.92 27.16 20.03
C PRO A 129 -20.48 27.62 19.81
N SER A 130 -20.14 27.84 18.54
CA SER A 130 -19.26 28.89 18.03
C SER A 130 -17.95 29.18 18.77
N THR A 131 -16.83 28.75 18.20
CA THR A 131 -15.78 29.72 17.88
C THR A 131 -15.34 29.48 16.45
N SER A 132 -15.86 30.32 15.56
CA SER A 132 -15.32 30.51 14.22
C SER A 132 -13.88 31.00 14.36
N SER A 133 -12.92 30.09 14.33
CA SER A 133 -11.56 30.44 13.92
C SER A 133 -11.60 30.66 12.41
N HIS A 134 -12.11 31.83 12.03
CA HIS A 134 -11.96 32.40 10.71
C HIS A 134 -10.46 32.33 10.37
N LEU A 135 -10.12 31.47 9.42
CA LEU A 135 -8.80 31.50 8.80
C LEU A 135 -8.73 32.82 8.06
N ASN A 136 -8.15 33.84 8.70
CA ASN A 136 -7.93 35.11 8.05
C ASN A 136 -6.79 34.92 7.05
N PHE A 137 -7.17 34.73 5.78
CA PHE A 137 -6.24 34.69 4.68
C PHE A 137 -5.77 36.13 4.43
N GLN A 138 -4.64 36.51 5.03
CA GLN A 138 -4.02 37.79 4.76
C GLN A 138 -3.49 37.78 3.32
N SER A 139 -3.92 38.73 2.49
CA SER A 139 -3.35 38.88 1.14
C SER A 139 -1.84 39.07 1.26
N SER A 140 -1.07 38.16 0.67
CA SER A 140 0.38 38.24 0.68
C SER A 140 0.85 39.41 -0.20
N ASP A 141 1.79 40.20 0.30
CA ASP A 141 2.49 41.25 -0.45
C ASP A 141 3.62 40.69 -1.34
N ASN A 142 3.58 39.39 -1.65
CA ASN A 142 4.67 38.61 -2.25
C ASN A 142 5.99 38.63 -1.47
N SER A 143 6.01 39.09 -0.21
CA SER A 143 7.20 39.07 0.64
C SER A 143 7.36 37.69 1.26
N PHE A 144 8.22 36.87 0.65
CA PHE A 144 8.58 35.55 1.18
C PHE A 144 9.55 35.74 2.36
N ARG A 145 9.05 35.62 3.60
CA ARG A 145 9.86 35.77 4.82
C ARG A 145 9.91 34.46 5.59
N PHE A 146 11.10 33.86 5.72
CA PHE A 146 11.33 32.77 6.66
C PHE A 146 11.73 33.34 8.01
N ASN A 147 10.91 33.13 9.04
CA ASN A 147 11.30 33.40 10.42
C ASN A 147 12.15 32.21 10.93
N PHE A 148 13.46 32.27 10.70
CA PHE A 148 14.44 31.37 11.32
C PHE A 148 14.91 31.87 12.69
N ASN A 149 14.02 32.51 13.46
CA ASN A 149 14.37 32.96 14.81
C ASN A 149 14.18 31.78 15.76
N GLY A 150 15.19 30.92 15.79
CA GLY A 150 15.42 30.01 16.90
C GLY A 150 15.98 30.80 18.07
N SER A 151 15.28 30.74 19.20
CA SER A 151 15.89 30.55 20.52
C SER A 151 14.93 29.80 21.42
#